data_AF-K0MK92-F1
#
_entry.id   AF-K0MK92-F1
#
_cell.length_a   1.000
_cell.length_b   1.000
_cell.length_c   1.000
_cell.angle_alpha   90.00
_cell.angle_beta   90.00
_cell.angle_gamma   90.00
#
_symmetry.space_group_name_H-M   'P 1'
#
loop_
_entity.id
_entity.type
_entity.pdbx_description
1 polymer ?
#
loop_
_entity_poly.entity_id
_entity_poly.type
_entity_poly.pdbx_seq_one_letter_code
_entity_poly.pdbx_strand_id
1 'polypeptide(L)'
;MPIIVLMYICICNAVTERQVRACVDAGAATLGDLQFELGVATCCGCCAATATEYLPGGRASSVCEVRSVAVPVNPPAALEPVGTPQPAANGFPIPLVAVA
;
A
#
# COMPACT_ATOMS: atom_id res chain seq x y z
N MET A 1 20.48 7.77 14.53
CA MET A 1 20.45 6.59 13.65
C MET A 1 19.16 5.81 13.89
N PRO A 2 18.16 5.85 13.00
CA PRO A 2 16.98 5.00 13.14
C PRO A 2 17.39 3.53 12.99
N ILE A 3 16.89 2.68 13.88
CA ILE A 3 17.06 1.23 13.82
C ILE A 3 16.24 0.78 12.62
N ILE A 4 16.92 0.54 11.50
CA ILE A 4 16.28 0.22 10.24
C ILE A 4 15.80 -1.24 10.27
N VAL A 5 14.65 -1.48 10.92
CA VAL A 5 13.96 -2.78 10.85
C VAL A 5 13.52 -2.98 9.39
N LEU A 6 14.01 -4.06 8.78
CA LEU A 6 13.64 -4.48 7.43
C LEU A 6 12.64 -5.62 7.58
N MET A 7 11.36 -5.33 7.42
CA MET A 7 10.34 -6.37 7.30
C MET A 7 9.99 -6.58 5.81
N TYR A 8 9.87 -7.83 5.40
CA TYR A 8 9.29 -8.18 4.10
C TYR A 8 7.78 -8.30 4.24
N ILE A 9 7.05 -7.61 3.36
CA ILE A 9 5.59 -7.72 3.27
C ILE A 9 5.21 -8.78 2.24
N CYS A 10 5.93 -8.85 1.12
CA CYS A 10 5.71 -9.87 0.09
C CYS A 10 6.99 -10.66 -0.17
N ILE A 11 6.95 -11.97 0.05
CA ILE A 11 8.10 -12.86 -0.20
C ILE A 11 8.19 -13.23 -1.68
N CYS A 12 7.06 -13.41 -2.36
CA CYS A 12 7.03 -13.80 -3.78
C CYS A 12 7.77 -12.81 -4.67
N ASN A 13 7.53 -11.52 -4.45
CA ASN A 13 8.10 -10.43 -5.25
C ASN A 13 9.15 -9.64 -4.46
N ALA A 14 9.65 -10.20 -3.35
CA ALA A 14 10.68 -9.62 -2.49
C ALA A 14 10.40 -8.14 -2.10
N VAL A 15 9.15 -7.82 -1.77
CA VAL A 15 8.73 -6.45 -1.41
C VAL A 15 8.88 -6.22 0.09
N THR A 16 9.61 -5.15 0.43
CA THR A 16 9.85 -4.71 1.81
C THR A 16 8.84 -3.66 2.26
N GLU A 17 8.67 -3.56 3.57
CA GLU A 17 7.86 -2.53 4.23
C GLU A 17 8.25 -1.12 3.83
N ARG A 18 9.55 -0.86 3.63
CA ARG A 18 10.02 0.46 3.18
C ARG A 18 9.57 0.80 1.77
N GLN A 19 9.57 -0.17 0.86
CA GLN A 19 9.09 0.03 -0.50
C GLN A 19 7.59 0.31 -0.50
N VAL A 20 6.81 -0.42 0.30
CA VAL A 20 5.37 -0.16 0.45
C VAL A 20 5.14 1.24 1.01
N ARG A 21 5.83 1.64 2.09
CA ARG A 21 5.73 2.99 2.63
C ARG A 21 6.12 4.07 1.63
N ALA A 22 7.23 3.91 0.92
CA ALA A 22 7.66 4.87 -0.09
C ALA A 22 6.63 5.01 -1.22
N CYS A 23 5.95 3.92 -1.59
CA CYS A 23 4.89 3.93 -2.59
C CYS A 23 3.63 4.65 -2.08
N VAL A 24 3.26 4.43 -0.81
CA VAL A 24 2.18 5.18 -0.14
C VAL A 24 2.51 6.66 -0.01
N ASP A 25 3.74 7.01 0.39
CA ASP A 25 4.22 8.39 0.47
C ASP A 25 4.23 9.07 -0.91
N ALA A 26 4.43 8.29 -1.98
CA ALA A 26 4.32 8.76 -3.36
C ALA A 26 2.85 8.92 -3.84
N GLY A 27 1.87 8.52 -3.02
CA GLY A 27 0.43 8.71 -3.29
C GLY A 27 -0.36 7.44 -3.56
N ALA A 28 0.21 6.24 -3.37
CA ALA A 28 -0.56 5.00 -3.49
C ALA A 28 -1.65 4.93 -2.41
N ALA A 29 -2.92 4.86 -2.84
CA ALA A 29 -4.08 4.85 -1.95
C ALA A 29 -4.83 3.52 -1.96
N THR A 30 -4.59 2.67 -2.95
CA THR A 30 -5.29 1.39 -3.12
C THR A 30 -4.33 0.21 -3.27
N LEU A 31 -4.84 -1.01 -3.03
CA LEU A 31 -4.09 -2.24 -3.28
C LEU A 31 -3.75 -2.40 -4.77
N GLY A 32 -4.58 -1.83 -5.66
CA GLY A 32 -4.32 -1.80 -7.11
C GLY A 32 -3.04 -1.03 -7.44
N ASP A 33 -2.84 0.12 -6.79
CA ASP A 33 -1.64 0.95 -6.99
C ASP A 33 -0.39 0.21 -6.52
N LEU A 34 -0.45 -0.43 -5.34
CA LEU A 34 0.68 -1.22 -4.83
C LEU A 34 0.97 -2.46 -5.70
N GLN A 35 -0.07 -3.12 -6.22
CA GLN A 35 0.08 -4.23 -7.17
C GLN A 35 0.78 -3.78 -8.45
N PHE A 36 0.39 -2.62 -8.97
CA PHE A 36 0.96 -2.07 -10.19
C PHE A 36 2.43 -1.63 -9.99
N GLU A 37 2.72 -0.94 -8.90
CA GLU A 37 4.05 -0.36 -8.64
C GLU A 37 5.06 -1.37 -8.08
N LEU A 38 4.63 -2.27 -7.18
CA LEU A 38 5.53 -3.17 -6.45
C LEU A 38 5.27 -4.65 -6.77
N GLY A 39 4.18 -4.99 -7.44
CA GLY A 39 3.78 -6.37 -7.65
C GLY A 39 3.26 -7.06 -6.39
N VAL A 40 2.96 -6.36 -5.29
CA VAL A 40 2.43 -7.06 -4.10
C VAL A 40 1.14 -7.80 -4.43
N ALA A 41 0.87 -8.94 -3.79
CA ALA A 41 -0.35 -9.73 -3.99
C ALA A 41 -0.61 -10.30 -5.41
N THR A 42 0.29 -10.14 -6.39
CA THR A 42 0.09 -10.65 -7.77
C THR A 42 0.44 -12.13 -7.97
N CYS A 43 1.09 -12.78 -6.99
CA CYS A 43 1.50 -14.19 -7.06
C CYS A 43 0.59 -15.11 -6.22
N CYS A 44 0.85 -15.22 -4.91
CA CYS A 44 0.06 -16.08 -4.02
C CYS A 44 -1.10 -15.37 -3.31
N GLY A 45 -1.14 -14.03 -3.35
CA GLY A 45 -2.16 -13.21 -2.69
C GLY A 45 -2.07 -13.11 -1.16
N CYS A 46 -1.27 -13.94 -0.47
CA CYS A 46 -1.24 -13.99 1.01
C CYS A 46 -0.87 -12.67 1.70
N CYS A 47 -0.13 -11.79 1.02
CA CYS A 47 0.29 -10.49 1.55
C CYS A 47 -0.75 -9.37 1.33
N ALA A 48 -1.87 -9.62 0.65
CA ALA A 48 -2.86 -8.58 0.29
C ALA A 48 -3.44 -7.86 1.51
N ALA A 49 -3.87 -8.62 2.52
CA ALA A 49 -4.41 -8.06 3.75
C ALA A 49 -3.37 -7.17 4.47
N THR A 50 -2.15 -7.68 4.63
CA THR A 50 -1.04 -6.96 5.25
C THR A 50 -0.66 -5.70 4.46
N ALA A 51 -0.56 -5.77 3.13
CA ALA A 51 -0.25 -4.62 2.30
C ALA A 51 -1.32 -3.52 2.40
N THR A 52 -2.59 -3.92 2.53
CA THR A 52 -3.72 -2.99 2.70
C THR A 52 -3.66 -2.24 4.02
N GLU A 53 -3.07 -2.83 5.07
CA GLU A 53 -2.90 -2.14 6.37
C GLU A 53 -1.93 -0.95 6.31
N TYR A 54 -1.06 -0.88 5.30
CA TYR A 54 -0.14 0.24 5.09
C TYR A 54 -0.75 1.39 4.27
N LEU A 55 -1.86 1.15 3.60
CA LEU A 55 -2.59 2.17 2.84
C LEU A 55 -3.21 3.22 3.78
N PRO A 56 -3.53 4.42 3.27
CA PRO A 56 -4.25 5.43 4.04
C PRO A 56 -5.57 4.87 4.61
N GLY A 57 -5.73 4.95 5.93
CA GLY A 57 -6.86 4.35 6.67
C GLY A 57 -6.59 2.96 7.24
N GLY A 58 -5.44 2.34 6.90
CA GLY A 58 -4.97 1.08 7.45
C GLY A 58 -4.30 1.23 8.82
N ARG A 59 -4.29 0.13 9.59
CA ARG A 59 -3.77 0.09 10.97
C ARG A 59 -2.25 0.29 11.09
N ALA A 60 -1.49 0.02 10.02
CA ALA A 60 -0.04 0.10 10.00
C ALA A 60 0.49 1.42 9.42
N SER A 61 -0.40 2.36 9.03
CA SER A 61 -0.04 3.70 8.55
C SER A 61 0.67 4.54 9.63
N SER A 62 0.49 4.24 10.91
CA SER A 62 1.17 4.92 12.02
C SER A 62 1.94 3.94 12.91
N VAL A 63 3.27 3.92 12.83
CA VAL A 63 4.10 3.34 13.89
C VAL A 63 5.15 4.36 14.34
N CYS A 64 4.74 5.19 15.31
CA CYS A 64 5.42 5.39 16.58
C CYS A 64 4.52 6.29 17.45
N GLU A 65 3.39 5.75 17.93
CA GLU A 65 2.71 6.36 19.07
C GLU A 65 2.25 5.22 19.97
N VAL A 66 2.94 5.00 21.08
CA VAL A 66 2.38 4.24 22.20
C VAL A 66 1.23 5.08 22.74
N ARG A 67 0.04 4.89 22.19
CA ARG A 67 -1.21 5.37 22.78
C ARG A 67 -1.82 4.20 23.55
N SER A 68 -1.64 4.20 24.86
CA SER A 68 -2.53 3.48 25.76
C SER A 68 -3.93 4.10 25.62
N VAL A 69 -4.77 3.55 24.74
CA VAL A 69 -6.17 3.99 24.64
C VAL A 69 -7.06 2.77 24.51
N ALA A 70 -7.77 2.47 25.60
CA ALA A 70 -9.01 1.72 25.53
C ALA A 70 -10.02 2.58 24.74
N VAL A 71 -10.49 2.10 23.58
CA VAL A 71 -11.59 2.74 22.84
C VAL A 71 -12.75 1.75 22.73
N PRO A 72 -13.96 2.11 23.19
CA PRO A 72 -15.16 1.35 22.87
C PRO A 72 -15.53 1.59 21.40
N VAL A 73 -15.66 0.50 20.64
CA VAL A 73 -16.10 0.54 19.24
C VAL A 73 -17.57 0.93 19.15
N ASN A 74 -17.87 2.04 18.47
CA ASN A 74 -19.17 2.29 17.86
C ASN A 74 -18.93 2.67 16.39
N PRO A 75 -19.56 2.02 15.40
CA PRO A 75 -19.26 2.29 14.00
C PRO A 75 -20.14 3.44 13.46
N PRO A 76 -19.62 4.17 12.47
CA PRO A 76 -20.47 4.64 11.38
C PRO A 76 -19.84 4.22 10.04
N ALA A 77 -20.54 3.57 9.11
CA ALA A 77 -21.64 4.14 8.32
C ALA A 77 -21.28 5.50 7.71
N ALA A 78 -20.49 5.50 6.62
CA ALA A 78 -20.57 6.49 5.54
C ALA A 78 -19.71 6.07 4.34
N LEU A 79 -20.33 6.02 3.17
CA LEU A 79 -19.72 5.88 1.85
C LEU A 79 -19.04 7.18 1.41
N GLU A 80 -17.89 7.03 0.72
CA GLU A 80 -17.39 7.83 -0.44
C GLU A 80 -17.00 9.32 -0.21
N PRO A 81 -15.93 9.86 -0.87
CA PRO A 81 -15.89 9.99 -2.33
C PRO A 81 -14.56 9.66 -3.02
N VAL A 82 -14.74 8.98 -4.16
CA VAL A 82 -13.87 8.98 -5.36
C VAL A 82 -13.19 10.35 -5.59
N GLY A 83 -11.85 10.36 -5.72
CA GLY A 83 -11.05 11.57 -5.77
C GLY A 83 -9.88 11.50 -6.74
N THR A 84 -10.16 11.84 -8.00
CA THR A 84 -9.27 12.30 -9.08
C THR A 84 -8.22 11.35 -9.69
N PRO A 85 -8.10 11.31 -11.04
CA PRO A 85 -7.00 10.63 -11.71
C PRO A 85 -5.75 11.52 -11.65
N GLN A 86 -4.76 11.15 -10.85
CA GLN A 86 -3.43 11.77 -10.91
C GLN A 86 -2.47 10.89 -11.73
N PRO A 87 -1.72 11.50 -12.67
CA PRO A 87 -0.93 10.77 -13.66
C PRO A 87 0.25 10.05 -13.01
N ALA A 88 0.43 8.78 -13.41
CA ALA A 88 1.52 7.91 -12.97
C ALA A 88 2.88 8.61 -13.13
N ALA A 89 3.60 8.76 -12.02
CA ALA A 89 4.88 9.48 -11.97
C ALA A 89 6.07 8.68 -12.57
N ASN A 90 5.84 7.45 -13.04
CA ASN A 90 6.91 6.57 -13.49
C ASN A 90 6.77 6.29 -14.98
N GLY A 91 7.53 7.04 -15.78
CA GLY A 91 7.70 6.80 -17.23
C GLY A 91 8.42 5.47 -17.47
N PHE A 92 7.68 4.37 -17.47
CA PHE A 92 8.11 3.10 -18.05
C PHE A 92 7.46 2.97 -19.43
N PRO A 93 8.22 2.71 -20.51
CA PRO A 93 7.63 2.52 -21.82
C PRO A 93 6.90 1.17 -21.81
N ILE A 94 5.56 1.18 -21.74
CA ILE A 94 4.78 0.00 -22.09
C ILE A 94 4.86 -0.12 -23.62
N PRO A 95 5.54 -1.14 -24.19
CA PRO A 95 5.43 -1.38 -25.62
C PRO A 95 3.99 -1.79 -25.90
N LEU A 96 3.23 -0.88 -26.51
CA LEU A 96 1.91 -1.15 -27.08
C LEU A 96 2.10 -2.22 -28.16
N VAL A 97 1.90 -3.49 -27.81
CA VAL A 97 1.78 -4.56 -28.80
C VAL A 97 0.45 -4.36 -29.51
N ALA A 98 0.52 -3.84 -30.74
CA ALA A 98 -0.60 -3.80 -31.65
C ALA A 98 -1.00 -5.23 -32.02
N VAL A 99 -2.24 -5.61 -31.68
CA VAL A 99 -2.86 -6.82 -32.21
C VAL A 99 -3.25 -6.52 -33.66
N ALA A 100 -2.62 -7.23 -34.59
CA ALA A 100 -2.96 -7.24 -36.01
C ALA A 100 -4.12 -8.19 -36.30
#